data_AF-A0ABD1TXL8-F1
#
_entry.id   AF-A0ABD1TXL8-F1
#
_cell.length_a   1.000
_cell.length_b   1.000
_cell.length_c   1.000
_cell.angle_alpha   90.00
_cell.angle_beta   90.00
_cell.angle_gamma   90.00
#
_symmetry.space_group_name_H-M   'P 1'
#
loop_
_entity.id
_entity.type
_entity.pdbx_description
1 polymer ?
#
loop_
_entity_poly.entity_id
_entity_poly.type
_entity_poly.pdbx_seq_one_letter_code
_entity_poly.pdbx_strand_id
1 'polypeptide(L)'
;MGEEETIPIHKQEVQETHQPKHGIYTAVCRPVYWFKMLALELHWSFVFGVVIVYGISQGLGGALARVGTQYYMKDVQKVQPSEAQVYSGITSIPWIVKPLWGLLTDVVPILGYHRRPYFLFAGFLGVISMLFLSSHEKLHIILTLMSLTAASASVAIADVTVDACVAQNSSNHPSLAADMQSLCALSASIGLLVGFSLSGIFVHLIGPQGVFGLLAIPAGLVLLVGVLLKENKTSSFAYQQINQNFLDAGKAMWKTLKCPGCVEAMFIHVLVLLIEFKYLRRNVLLGNRFKGRAIIFSGNHWLYNGDWLRRLSVGSYTISIWIKELPIS
;
A
#
# COMPACT_ATOMS: atom_id res chain seq x y z
N MET A 1 -14.57 -83.81 5.89
CA MET A 1 -14.36 -83.13 4.59
C MET A 1 -15.22 -81.88 4.65
N GLY A 2 -14.60 -80.71 4.80
CA GLY A 2 -15.28 -79.45 5.06
C GLY A 2 -14.32 -78.45 5.67
N GLU A 3 -13.82 -77.59 4.79
CA GLU A 3 -12.80 -76.54 4.89
C GLU A 3 -12.66 -75.78 6.22
N GLU A 4 -11.41 -75.63 6.64
CA GLU A 4 -10.94 -74.81 7.76
C GLU A 4 -10.42 -73.48 7.17
N GLU A 5 -11.24 -72.43 7.19
CA GLU A 5 -10.83 -71.10 6.73
C GLU A 5 -10.13 -70.36 7.89
N THR A 6 -8.83 -70.61 8.02
CA THR A 6 -7.94 -69.89 8.95
C THR A 6 -7.47 -68.59 8.30
N ILE A 7 -7.89 -67.46 8.86
CA ILE A 7 -7.40 -66.11 8.52
C ILE A 7 -5.91 -66.03 8.85
N PRO A 8 -4.98 -65.81 7.89
CA PRO A 8 -3.60 -65.51 8.21
C PRO A 8 -3.42 -63.99 8.29
N ILE A 9 -2.99 -63.56 9.47
CA ILE A 9 -2.46 -62.24 9.80
C ILE A 9 -1.33 -61.92 8.79
N HIS A 10 -1.60 -61.05 7.82
CA HIS A 10 -0.56 -60.58 6.90
C HIS A 10 0.23 -59.44 7.56
N LYS A 11 1.52 -59.72 7.76
CA LYS A 11 2.57 -58.82 8.23
C LYS A 11 2.40 -57.42 7.66
N GLN A 12 2.35 -56.42 8.53
CA GLN A 12 2.73 -55.05 8.17
C GLN A 12 4.21 -55.06 7.80
N GLU A 13 4.51 -55.20 6.50
CA GLU A 13 5.75 -54.66 5.95
C GLU A 13 5.66 -53.15 6.02
N VAL A 14 6.53 -52.57 6.85
CA VAL A 14 6.84 -51.14 6.86
C VAL A 14 7.41 -50.80 5.51
N GLN A 15 6.56 -50.38 4.58
CA GLN A 15 6.98 -49.80 3.32
C GLN A 15 7.48 -48.38 3.64
N GLU A 16 8.79 -48.29 3.92
CA GLU A 16 9.54 -47.04 3.89
C GLU A 16 9.34 -46.39 2.52
N THR A 17 8.32 -45.53 2.43
CA THR A 17 8.12 -44.69 1.25
C THR A 17 9.18 -43.60 1.31
N HIS A 18 10.23 -43.81 0.53
CA HIS A 18 11.26 -42.83 0.21
C HIS A 18 10.66 -41.43 0.08
N GLN A 19 10.92 -40.58 1.08
CA GLN A 19 10.69 -39.14 0.97
C GLN A 19 11.60 -38.58 -0.13
N PRO A 20 11.07 -38.04 -1.24
CA PRO A 20 11.90 -37.29 -2.15
C PRO A 20 12.31 -36.01 -1.42
N LYS A 21 13.60 -35.67 -1.47
CA LYS A 21 14.17 -34.42 -0.94
C LYS A 21 13.45 -33.22 -1.60
N HIS A 22 12.40 -32.71 -0.98
CA HIS A 22 11.54 -31.67 -1.54
C HIS A 22 11.28 -30.51 -0.57
N GLY A 23 12.23 -30.17 0.30
CA GLY A 23 12.07 -29.05 1.25
C GLY A 23 12.07 -27.66 0.62
N ILE A 24 12.90 -27.42 -0.41
CA ILE A 24 13.09 -26.08 -1.00
C ILE A 24 12.16 -25.86 -2.20
N TYR A 25 12.00 -26.85 -3.07
CA TYR A 25 11.12 -26.76 -4.23
C TYR A 25 9.64 -26.61 -3.83
N THR A 26 9.17 -27.28 -2.78
CA THR A 26 7.78 -27.10 -2.29
C THR A 26 7.58 -25.74 -1.60
N ALA A 27 8.60 -25.21 -0.93
CA ALA A 27 8.55 -23.90 -0.30
C ALA A 27 8.48 -22.75 -1.31
N VAL A 28 9.21 -22.85 -2.43
CA VAL A 28 9.20 -21.85 -3.51
C VAL A 28 7.97 -22.01 -4.42
N CYS A 29 7.49 -23.23 -4.65
CA CYS A 29 6.31 -23.46 -5.49
C CYS A 29 4.99 -23.06 -4.81
N ARG A 30 4.92 -23.04 -3.48
CA ARG A 30 3.70 -22.69 -2.73
C ARG A 30 3.22 -21.23 -2.99
N PRO A 31 4.08 -20.20 -2.89
CA PRO A 31 3.70 -18.83 -3.24
C PRO A 31 3.27 -18.67 -4.71
N VAL A 32 3.95 -19.36 -5.62
CA VAL A 32 3.63 -19.32 -7.06
C VAL A 32 2.27 -19.97 -7.34
N TYR A 33 1.99 -21.11 -6.71
CA TYR A 33 0.69 -21.76 -6.80
C TYR A 33 -0.43 -20.90 -6.22
N TRP A 34 -0.19 -20.28 -5.05
CA TRP A 34 -1.14 -19.36 -4.43
C TRP A 34 -1.44 -18.15 -5.32
N PHE A 35 -0.42 -17.55 -5.93
CA PHE A 35 -0.59 -16.45 -6.88
C PHE A 35 -1.37 -16.90 -8.13
N LYS A 36 -1.10 -18.10 -8.64
CA LYS A 36 -1.84 -18.69 -9.77
C LYS A 36 -3.31 -18.94 -9.41
N MET A 37 -3.58 -19.45 -8.21
CA MET A 37 -4.95 -19.65 -7.70
C MET A 37 -5.70 -18.31 -7.64
N LEU A 38 -5.09 -17.27 -7.08
CA LEU A 38 -5.68 -15.93 -7.03
C LEU A 38 -5.97 -15.34 -8.42
N ALA A 39 -5.04 -15.52 -9.37
CA ALA A 39 -5.22 -15.03 -10.74
C ALA A 39 -6.36 -15.74 -11.50
N LEU A 40 -6.63 -17.00 -11.16
CA LEU A 40 -7.74 -17.77 -11.74
C LEU A 40 -9.08 -17.38 -11.13
N GLU A 41 -9.15 -17.26 -9.80
CA GLU A 41 -10.40 -16.96 -9.08
C GLU A 41 -10.84 -15.50 -9.21
N LEU A 42 -9.90 -14.54 -9.18
CA LEU A 42 -10.20 -13.09 -9.11
C LEU A 42 -10.02 -12.36 -10.45
N HIS A 43 -9.76 -13.10 -11.52
CA HIS A 43 -9.26 -12.65 -12.81
C HIS A 43 -7.83 -12.06 -12.78
N TRP A 44 -7.04 -12.47 -13.76
CA TRP A 44 -5.65 -12.05 -13.92
C TRP A 44 -5.47 -10.53 -14.02
N SER A 45 -6.43 -9.81 -14.61
CA SER A 45 -6.37 -8.34 -14.77
C SER A 45 -6.45 -7.60 -13.44
N PHE A 46 -7.20 -8.13 -12.47
CA PHE A 46 -7.29 -7.54 -11.13
C PHE A 46 -6.01 -7.76 -10.34
N VAL A 47 -5.49 -9.00 -10.32
CA VAL A 47 -4.22 -9.33 -9.67
C VAL A 47 -3.07 -8.50 -10.26
N PHE A 48 -3.04 -8.34 -11.58
CA PHE A 48 -2.10 -7.44 -12.25
C PHE A 48 -2.27 -6.00 -11.79
N GLY A 49 -3.50 -5.49 -11.72
CA GLY A 49 -3.80 -4.14 -11.21
C GLY A 49 -3.29 -3.91 -9.78
N VAL A 50 -3.50 -4.86 -8.87
CA VAL A 50 -3.02 -4.81 -7.49
C VAL A 50 -1.49 -4.73 -7.45
N VAL A 51 -0.79 -5.60 -8.20
CA VAL A 51 0.68 -5.62 -8.22
C VAL A 51 1.27 -4.33 -8.80
N ILE A 52 0.66 -3.79 -9.86
CA ILE A 52 1.12 -2.53 -10.46
C ILE A 52 0.88 -1.36 -9.52
N VAL A 53 -0.32 -1.23 -8.92
CA VAL A 53 -0.66 -0.06 -8.11
C VAL A 53 0.07 -0.10 -6.77
N TYR A 54 -0.04 -1.17 -5.98
CA TYR A 54 0.61 -1.26 -4.66
C TYR A 54 2.12 -1.50 -4.79
N GLY A 55 2.54 -2.41 -5.67
CA GLY A 55 3.96 -2.76 -5.81
C GLY A 55 4.75 -1.69 -6.54
N ILE A 56 4.34 -1.34 -7.77
CA ILE A 56 5.14 -0.47 -8.62
C ILE A 56 4.86 1.00 -8.37
N SER A 57 3.59 1.44 -8.38
CA SER A 57 3.25 2.86 -8.24
C SER A 57 3.45 3.35 -6.82
N GLN A 58 2.89 2.66 -5.83
CA GLN A 58 2.96 3.07 -4.43
C GLN A 58 4.27 2.66 -3.75
N GLY A 59 4.70 1.40 -3.94
CA GLY A 59 5.92 0.89 -3.34
C GLY A 59 7.18 1.48 -3.98
N LEU A 60 7.50 1.02 -5.20
CA LEU A 60 8.71 1.46 -5.93
C LEU A 60 8.67 2.95 -6.25
N GLY A 61 7.57 3.41 -6.85
CA GLY A 61 7.36 4.81 -7.24
C GLY A 61 7.29 5.74 -6.04
N GLY A 62 6.59 5.36 -4.96
CA GLY A 62 6.54 6.17 -3.73
C GLY A 62 7.91 6.31 -3.05
N ALA A 63 8.70 5.23 -2.99
CA ALA A 63 10.05 5.29 -2.45
C ALA A 63 10.97 6.20 -3.30
N LEU A 64 10.95 6.02 -4.62
CA LEU A 64 11.70 6.86 -5.57
C LEU A 64 11.28 8.33 -5.50
N ALA A 65 9.98 8.61 -5.48
CA ALA A 65 9.44 9.96 -5.39
C ALA A 65 9.84 10.64 -4.07
N ARG A 66 9.81 9.90 -2.96
CA ARG A 66 10.19 10.42 -1.64
C ARG A 66 11.66 10.81 -1.60
N VAL A 67 12.56 9.92 -2.05
CA VAL A 67 14.00 10.21 -2.06
C VAL A 67 14.33 11.27 -3.10
N GLY A 68 13.79 11.16 -4.32
CA GLY A 68 13.98 12.14 -5.39
C GLY A 68 13.54 13.55 -5.00
N THR A 69 12.39 13.69 -4.36
CA THR A 69 11.88 15.00 -3.88
C THR A 69 12.75 15.57 -2.77
N GLN A 70 13.25 14.74 -1.84
CA GLN A 70 14.15 15.20 -0.77
C GLN A 70 15.47 15.75 -1.32
N TYR A 71 16.10 15.05 -2.27
CA TYR A 71 17.32 15.52 -2.93
C TYR A 71 17.05 16.72 -3.84
N TYR A 72 15.92 16.76 -4.54
CA TYR A 72 15.51 17.92 -5.33
C TYR A 72 15.37 19.19 -4.48
N MET A 73 14.67 19.10 -3.35
CA MET A 73 14.47 20.24 -2.44
C MET A 73 15.79 20.70 -1.83
N LYS A 74 16.67 19.76 -1.47
CA LYS A 74 17.96 20.06 -0.86
C LYS A 74 18.98 20.64 -1.85
N ASP A 75 19.18 19.99 -2.98
CA ASP A 75 20.32 20.26 -3.87
C ASP A 75 19.98 21.24 -4.99
N VAL A 76 18.75 21.21 -5.51
CA VAL A 76 18.31 22.08 -6.61
C VAL A 76 17.71 23.38 -6.06
N GLN A 77 16.72 23.25 -5.20
CA GLN A 77 15.98 24.40 -4.68
C GLN A 77 16.66 25.04 -3.46
N LYS A 78 17.68 24.39 -2.87
CA LYS A 78 18.45 24.86 -1.70
C LYS A 78 17.57 25.33 -0.54
N VAL A 79 16.40 24.70 -0.39
CA VAL A 79 15.39 25.12 0.56
C VAL A 79 15.77 24.69 1.97
N GLN A 80 15.45 25.48 2.99
CA GLN A 80 15.65 25.04 4.37
C GLN A 80 14.79 23.80 4.69
N PRO A 81 15.24 22.92 5.60
CA PRO A 81 14.48 21.73 6.01
C PRO A 81 13.07 22.06 6.55
N SER A 82 12.89 23.24 7.14
CA SER A 82 11.61 23.76 7.62
C SER A 82 10.60 23.97 6.49
N GLU A 83 11.04 24.56 5.38
CA GLU A 83 10.19 24.83 4.20
C GLU A 83 9.89 23.54 3.43
N ALA A 84 10.87 22.64 3.29
CA ALA A 84 10.67 21.32 2.70
C ALA A 84 9.59 20.49 3.44
N GLN A 85 9.48 20.67 4.77
CA GLN A 85 8.45 20.02 5.56
C GLN A 85 7.06 20.60 5.31
N VAL A 86 6.95 21.92 5.13
CA VAL A 86 5.69 22.58 4.72
C VAL A 86 5.25 22.06 3.35
N TYR A 87 6.18 21.96 2.40
CA TYR A 87 5.91 21.42 1.06
C TYR A 87 5.46 19.96 1.08
N SER A 88 6.11 19.13 1.89
CA SER A 88 5.67 17.74 2.12
C SER A 88 4.22 17.68 2.65
N GLY A 89 3.86 18.59 3.57
CA GLY A 89 2.49 18.75 4.05
C GLY A 89 1.50 19.09 2.93
N ILE A 90 1.84 20.05 2.06
CA ILE A 90 1.00 20.43 0.90
C ILE A 90 0.82 19.25 -0.06
N THR A 91 1.91 18.54 -0.39
CA THR A 91 1.83 17.37 -1.28
C THR A 91 1.07 16.19 -0.66
N SER A 92 0.85 16.19 0.65
CA SER A 92 0.08 15.17 1.36
C SER A 92 -1.43 15.46 1.40
N ILE A 93 -1.87 16.67 1.02
CA ILE A 93 -3.30 17.05 1.00
C ILE A 93 -4.16 16.03 0.23
N PRO A 94 -3.77 15.55 -0.97
CA PRO A 94 -4.56 14.55 -1.70
C PRO A 94 -4.81 13.26 -0.93
N TRP A 95 -3.92 12.89 0.00
CA TRP A 95 -4.07 11.70 0.84
C TRP A 95 -5.08 11.91 1.96
N ILE A 96 -5.25 13.15 2.44
CA ILE A 96 -6.24 13.51 3.45
C ILE A 96 -7.64 13.51 2.85
N VAL A 97 -7.79 13.97 1.60
CA VAL A 97 -9.07 13.97 0.89
C VAL A 97 -9.44 12.62 0.26
N LYS A 98 -8.69 11.54 0.55
CA LYS A 98 -9.00 10.17 0.11
C LYS A 98 -10.45 9.72 0.32
N PRO A 99 -11.10 9.98 1.46
CA PRO A 99 -12.50 9.59 1.64
C PRO A 99 -13.43 10.22 0.60
N LEU A 100 -13.14 11.44 0.14
CA LEU A 100 -13.88 12.09 -0.93
C LEU A 100 -13.63 11.40 -2.27
N TRP A 101 -12.40 11.02 -2.56
CA TRP A 101 -12.07 10.27 -3.78
C TRP A 101 -12.74 8.89 -3.79
N GLY A 102 -12.75 8.17 -2.67
CA GLY A 102 -13.45 6.89 -2.55
C GLY A 102 -14.96 7.02 -2.74
N LEU A 103 -15.58 8.04 -2.15
CA LEU A 103 -17.00 8.34 -2.37
C LEU A 103 -17.28 8.67 -3.85
N LEU A 104 -16.37 9.41 -4.50
CA LEU A 104 -16.52 9.82 -5.88
C LEU A 104 -16.38 8.63 -6.84
N THR A 105 -15.43 7.73 -6.60
CA THR A 105 -15.28 6.50 -7.41
C THR A 105 -16.43 5.52 -7.22
N ASP A 106 -17.11 5.55 -6.07
CA ASP A 106 -18.26 4.69 -5.77
C ASP A 106 -19.58 5.22 -6.34
N VAL A 107 -19.77 6.55 -6.37
CA VAL A 107 -21.06 7.17 -6.70
C VAL A 107 -21.17 7.62 -8.17
N VAL A 108 -20.04 7.95 -8.81
CA VAL A 108 -20.03 8.55 -10.16
C VAL A 108 -19.53 7.55 -11.21
N PRO A 109 -20.41 6.79 -11.87
CA PRO A 109 -20.00 6.06 -13.07
C PRO A 109 -19.69 7.03 -14.20
N ILE A 110 -18.49 6.95 -14.77
CA ILE A 110 -18.11 7.74 -15.96
C ILE A 110 -18.23 6.81 -17.18
N LEU A 111 -19.04 7.20 -18.17
CA LEU A 111 -19.26 6.43 -19.41
C LEU A 111 -19.84 5.00 -19.19
N GLY A 112 -20.51 4.77 -18.06
CA GLY A 112 -21.08 3.46 -17.68
C GLY A 112 -20.07 2.48 -17.06
N TYR A 113 -18.86 2.95 -16.74
CA TYR A 113 -17.81 2.24 -16.00
C TYR A 113 -17.52 2.97 -14.69
N HIS A 114 -17.37 2.23 -13.59
CA HIS A 114 -17.10 2.80 -12.27
C HIS A 114 -15.61 2.87 -11.93
N ARG A 115 -14.75 2.03 -12.53
CA ARG A 115 -13.34 1.91 -12.09
C ARG A 115 -12.32 2.23 -13.19
N ARG A 116 -12.54 1.74 -14.42
CA ARG A 116 -11.68 2.04 -15.60
C ARG A 116 -11.33 3.52 -15.81
N PRO A 117 -12.30 4.46 -15.84
CA PRO A 117 -12.01 5.85 -16.17
C PRO A 117 -11.14 6.54 -15.12
N TYR A 118 -11.23 6.12 -13.86
CA TYR A 118 -10.42 6.66 -12.76
C TYR A 118 -8.96 6.25 -12.85
N PHE A 119 -8.67 5.01 -13.23
CA PHE A 119 -7.29 4.58 -13.49
C PHE A 119 -6.68 5.30 -14.68
N LEU A 120 -7.44 5.50 -15.76
CA LEU A 120 -6.97 6.26 -16.93
C LEU A 120 -6.68 7.72 -16.57
N PHE A 121 -7.60 8.37 -15.84
CA PHE A 121 -7.43 9.74 -15.38
C PHE A 121 -6.23 9.88 -14.43
N ALA A 122 -6.11 8.99 -13.45
CA ALA A 122 -4.98 8.96 -12.53
C ALA A 122 -3.65 8.78 -13.28
N GLY A 123 -3.57 7.77 -14.15
CA GLY A 123 -2.36 7.51 -14.94
C GLY A 123 -1.96 8.69 -15.82
N PHE A 124 -2.92 9.32 -16.51
CA PHE A 124 -2.66 10.48 -17.38
C PHE A 124 -2.16 11.69 -16.57
N LEU A 125 -2.83 11.99 -15.45
CA LEU A 125 -2.43 13.07 -14.54
C LEU A 125 -1.02 12.83 -13.98
N GLY A 126 -0.71 11.58 -13.60
CA GLY A 126 0.61 11.20 -13.08
C GLY A 126 1.72 11.32 -14.13
N VAL A 127 1.50 10.80 -15.34
CA VAL A 127 2.47 10.87 -16.45
C VAL A 127 2.77 12.32 -16.81
N ILE A 128 1.74 13.16 -17.00
CA ILE A 128 1.92 14.57 -17.35
C ILE A 128 2.70 15.29 -16.26
N SER A 129 2.32 15.10 -14.99
CA SER A 129 2.96 15.80 -13.87
C SER A 129 4.45 15.42 -13.77
N MET A 130 4.76 14.13 -13.88
CA MET A 130 6.13 13.61 -13.78
C MET A 130 7.01 14.01 -14.97
N LEU A 131 6.49 13.92 -16.20
CA LEU A 131 7.20 14.38 -17.39
C LEU A 131 7.42 15.89 -17.37
N PHE A 132 6.41 16.67 -16.97
CA PHE A 132 6.52 18.12 -16.85
C PHE A 132 7.64 18.53 -15.88
N LEU A 133 7.74 17.81 -14.75
CA LEU A 133 8.77 18.05 -13.74
C LEU A 133 10.17 17.60 -14.19
N SER A 134 10.24 16.56 -15.03
CA SER A 134 11.49 16.08 -15.62
C SER A 134 12.03 17.00 -16.72
N SER A 135 11.16 17.57 -17.57
CA SER A 135 11.57 18.39 -18.71
C SER A 135 12.01 19.82 -18.36
N HIS A 136 11.66 20.34 -17.18
CA HIS A 136 11.95 21.72 -16.83
C HIS A 136 12.93 21.82 -15.66
N GLU A 137 14.17 22.20 -15.96
CA GLU A 137 15.24 22.19 -14.96
C GLU A 137 15.12 23.31 -13.91
N LYS A 138 14.50 24.45 -14.27
CA LYS A 138 14.37 25.66 -13.43
C LYS A 138 12.91 26.09 -13.27
N LEU A 139 12.08 25.24 -12.67
CA LEU A 139 10.70 25.59 -12.35
C LEU A 139 10.63 26.49 -11.11
N HIS A 140 9.74 27.49 -11.18
CA HIS A 140 9.29 28.20 -9.99
C HIS A 140 8.72 27.22 -8.97
N ILE A 141 8.99 27.47 -7.70
CA ILE A 141 8.61 26.57 -6.60
C ILE A 141 7.11 26.25 -6.57
N ILE A 142 6.27 27.22 -6.94
CA ILE A 142 4.81 27.04 -7.02
C ILE A 142 4.44 25.99 -8.08
N LEU A 143 5.06 26.02 -9.26
CA LEU A 143 4.77 25.05 -10.32
C LEU A 143 5.27 23.65 -9.96
N THR A 144 6.43 23.56 -9.33
CA THR A 144 6.95 22.31 -8.77
C THR A 144 5.98 21.72 -7.75
N LEU A 145 5.47 22.54 -6.83
CA LEU A 145 4.51 22.09 -5.81
C LEU A 145 3.18 21.67 -6.41
N MET A 146 2.68 22.42 -7.39
CA MET A 146 1.45 22.05 -8.11
C MET A 146 1.60 20.72 -8.83
N SER A 147 2.73 20.50 -9.51
CA SER A 147 3.01 19.23 -10.20
C SER A 147 3.19 18.06 -9.23
N LEU A 148 3.95 18.25 -8.14
CA LEU A 148 4.11 17.22 -7.09
C LEU A 148 2.78 16.89 -6.41
N THR A 149 1.92 17.89 -6.19
CA THR A 149 0.59 17.68 -5.62
C THR A 149 -0.33 16.97 -6.60
N ALA A 150 -0.28 17.30 -7.89
CA ALA A 150 -1.02 16.60 -8.95
C ALA A 150 -0.57 15.15 -9.09
N ALA A 151 0.75 14.89 -9.04
CA ALA A 151 1.28 13.53 -9.03
C ALA A 151 0.87 12.76 -7.77
N SER A 152 0.93 13.39 -6.60
CA SER A 152 0.43 12.80 -5.34
C SER A 152 -1.06 12.47 -5.42
N ALA A 153 -1.86 13.34 -6.03
CA ALA A 153 -3.28 13.10 -6.29
C ALA A 153 -3.51 11.93 -7.24
N SER A 154 -2.71 11.79 -8.30
CA SER A 154 -2.81 10.62 -9.18
C SER A 154 -2.63 9.30 -8.44
N VAL A 155 -1.61 9.21 -7.58
CA VAL A 155 -1.35 8.00 -6.78
C VAL A 155 -2.50 7.76 -5.79
N ALA A 156 -2.99 8.82 -5.13
CA ALA A 156 -4.11 8.69 -4.21
C ALA A 156 -5.40 8.22 -4.90
N ILE A 157 -5.70 8.71 -6.12
CA ILE A 157 -6.87 8.29 -6.91
C ILE A 157 -6.72 6.82 -7.34
N ALA A 158 -5.54 6.42 -7.82
CA ALA A 158 -5.28 5.03 -8.20
C ALA A 158 -5.40 4.07 -7.01
N ASP A 159 -4.90 4.47 -5.84
CA ASP A 159 -4.95 3.74 -4.57
C ASP A 159 -6.41 3.52 -4.11
N VAL A 160 -7.23 4.58 -4.04
CA VAL A 160 -8.65 4.40 -3.66
C VAL A 160 -9.44 3.59 -4.67
N THR A 161 -9.08 3.65 -5.96
CA THR A 161 -9.75 2.88 -7.00
C THR A 161 -9.42 1.39 -6.87
N VAL A 162 -8.16 1.03 -6.59
CA VAL A 162 -7.78 -0.36 -6.37
C VAL A 162 -8.31 -0.89 -5.04
N ASP A 163 -8.31 -0.08 -3.97
CA ASP A 163 -8.93 -0.43 -2.68
C ASP A 163 -10.41 -0.77 -2.87
N ALA A 164 -11.13 0.02 -3.65
CA ALA A 164 -12.53 -0.21 -3.92
C ALA A 164 -12.76 -1.49 -4.76
N CYS A 165 -11.87 -1.80 -5.71
CA CYS A 165 -11.87 -3.08 -6.41
C CYS A 165 -11.60 -4.27 -5.47
N VAL A 166 -10.62 -4.13 -4.56
CA VAL A 166 -10.30 -5.16 -3.56
C VAL A 166 -11.48 -5.37 -2.62
N ALA A 167 -12.13 -4.31 -2.17
CA ALA A 167 -13.30 -4.39 -1.30
C ALA A 167 -14.48 -5.08 -1.99
N GLN A 168 -14.77 -4.74 -3.26
CA GLN A 168 -15.80 -5.42 -4.05
C GLN A 168 -15.50 -6.90 -4.25
N ASN A 169 -14.27 -7.24 -4.65
CA ASN A 169 -13.86 -8.63 -4.83
C ASN A 169 -13.86 -9.40 -3.51
N SER A 170 -13.48 -8.77 -2.39
CA SER A 170 -13.55 -9.37 -1.05
C SER A 170 -14.99 -9.65 -0.63
N SER A 171 -15.95 -8.80 -1.01
CA SER A 171 -17.37 -9.04 -0.76
C SER A 171 -17.93 -10.17 -1.62
N ASN A 172 -17.47 -10.29 -2.87
CA ASN A 172 -17.90 -11.35 -3.78
C ASN A 172 -17.27 -12.71 -3.42
N HIS A 173 -16.04 -12.70 -2.89
CA HIS A 173 -15.29 -13.88 -2.49
C HIS A 173 -14.76 -13.75 -1.04
N PRO A 174 -15.62 -13.87 -0.01
CA PRO A 174 -15.22 -13.68 1.38
C PRO A 174 -14.10 -14.62 1.85
N SER A 175 -14.02 -15.83 1.30
CA SER A 175 -12.95 -16.79 1.60
C SER A 175 -11.56 -16.32 1.16
N LEU A 176 -11.48 -15.50 0.11
CA LEU A 176 -10.23 -14.99 -0.48
C LEU A 176 -9.87 -13.58 0.03
N ALA A 177 -10.69 -12.95 0.87
CA ALA A 177 -10.47 -11.59 1.34
C ALA A 177 -9.11 -11.42 2.05
N ALA A 178 -8.73 -12.39 2.90
CA ALA A 178 -7.44 -12.38 3.59
C ALA A 178 -6.26 -12.55 2.61
N ASP A 179 -6.43 -13.36 1.57
CA ASP A 179 -5.41 -13.56 0.54
C ASP A 179 -5.20 -12.30 -0.31
N MET A 180 -6.28 -11.57 -0.65
CA MET A 180 -6.18 -10.29 -1.36
C MET A 180 -5.41 -9.25 -0.55
N GLN A 181 -5.69 -9.14 0.75
CA GLN A 181 -4.96 -8.22 1.64
C GLN A 181 -3.49 -8.62 1.78
N SER A 182 -3.22 -9.92 1.88
CA SER A 182 -1.85 -10.45 1.87
C SER A 182 -1.13 -10.12 0.56
N LEU A 183 -1.81 -10.20 -0.59
CA LEU A 183 -1.28 -9.81 -1.89
C LEU A 183 -0.94 -8.31 -1.95
N CYS A 184 -1.83 -7.45 -1.46
CA CYS A 184 -1.59 -6.00 -1.40
C CYS A 184 -0.36 -5.69 -0.53
N ALA A 185 -0.31 -6.25 0.68
CA ALA A 185 0.80 -6.05 1.61
C ALA A 185 2.13 -6.60 1.08
N LEU A 186 2.13 -7.79 0.49
CA LEU A 186 3.31 -8.42 -0.09
C LEU A 186 3.84 -7.61 -1.28
N SER A 187 2.95 -7.22 -2.20
CA SER A 187 3.34 -6.40 -3.36
C SER A 187 3.90 -5.04 -2.94
N ALA A 188 3.23 -4.34 -2.02
CA ALA A 188 3.73 -3.07 -1.46
C ALA A 188 5.09 -3.23 -0.79
N SER A 189 5.29 -4.29 0.00
CA SER A 189 6.55 -4.54 0.72
C SER A 189 7.72 -4.80 -0.23
N ILE A 190 7.50 -5.64 -1.26
CA ILE A 190 8.51 -5.89 -2.30
C ILE A 190 8.83 -4.60 -3.05
N GLY A 191 7.80 -3.84 -3.43
CA GLY A 191 7.94 -2.55 -4.09
C GLY A 191 8.78 -1.55 -3.28
N LEU A 192 8.48 -1.41 -1.98
CA LEU A 192 9.22 -0.53 -1.08
C LEU A 192 10.67 -1.00 -0.88
N LEU A 193 10.89 -2.32 -0.73
CA LEU A 193 12.23 -2.89 -0.57
C LEU A 193 13.10 -2.58 -1.78
N VAL A 194 12.59 -2.87 -2.98
CA VAL A 194 13.28 -2.60 -4.25
C VAL A 194 13.45 -1.09 -4.44
N GLY A 195 12.40 -0.31 -4.15
CA GLY A 195 12.39 1.13 -4.34
C GLY A 195 13.40 1.85 -3.46
N PHE A 196 13.46 1.57 -2.16
CA PHE A 196 14.46 2.18 -1.31
C PHE A 196 15.88 1.74 -1.67
N SER A 197 16.08 0.46 -2.01
CA SER A 197 17.39 -0.07 -2.42
C SER A 197 17.92 0.61 -3.68
N LEU A 198 17.07 0.84 -4.69
CA LEU A 198 17.47 1.44 -5.96
C LEU A 198 17.41 2.97 -5.96
N SER A 199 16.61 3.58 -5.08
CA SER A 199 16.38 5.03 -5.08
C SER A 199 17.66 5.85 -4.91
N GLY A 200 18.54 5.45 -3.99
CA GLY A 200 19.81 6.16 -3.77
C GLY A 200 20.74 6.08 -4.98
N ILE A 201 20.79 4.92 -5.65
CA ILE A 201 21.60 4.70 -6.84
C ILE A 201 21.07 5.58 -7.99
N PHE A 202 19.76 5.57 -8.24
CA PHE A 202 19.17 6.38 -9.30
C PHE A 202 19.36 7.87 -9.04
N VAL A 203 19.09 8.36 -7.83
CA VAL A 203 19.28 9.79 -7.53
C VAL A 203 20.73 10.23 -7.74
N HIS A 204 21.71 9.38 -7.41
CA HIS A 204 23.13 9.70 -7.63
C HIS A 204 23.55 9.65 -9.11
N LEU A 205 23.01 8.72 -9.89
CA LEU A 205 23.42 8.51 -11.30
C LEU A 205 22.71 9.45 -12.29
N ILE A 206 21.39 9.58 -12.17
CA ILE A 206 20.55 10.33 -13.13
C ILE A 206 20.06 11.67 -12.57
N GLY A 207 20.40 11.98 -11.32
CA GLY A 207 19.95 13.18 -10.64
C GLY A 207 18.45 13.15 -10.27
N PRO A 208 17.98 14.11 -9.47
CA PRO A 208 16.59 14.16 -9.02
C PRO A 208 15.58 14.39 -10.17
N GLN A 209 15.95 15.14 -11.21
CA GLN A 209 15.09 15.40 -12.38
C GLN A 209 14.93 14.16 -13.27
N GLY A 210 16.00 13.37 -13.42
CA GLY A 210 15.92 12.07 -14.10
C GLY A 210 15.05 11.08 -13.36
N VAL A 211 15.07 11.09 -12.02
CA VAL A 211 14.19 10.25 -11.19
C VAL A 211 12.72 10.60 -11.40
N PHE A 212 12.36 11.89 -11.55
CA PHE A 212 11.00 12.26 -11.92
C PHE A 212 10.60 11.75 -13.31
N GLY A 213 11.52 11.74 -14.28
CA GLY A 213 11.29 11.10 -15.58
C GLY A 213 11.05 9.59 -15.45
N LEU A 214 11.84 8.91 -14.61
CA LEU A 214 11.67 7.48 -14.32
C LEU A 214 10.31 7.18 -13.66
N LEU A 215 9.79 8.09 -12.84
CA LEU A 215 8.47 7.99 -12.20
C LEU A 215 7.30 8.08 -13.19
N ALA A 216 7.52 8.55 -14.41
CA ALA A 216 6.52 8.46 -15.48
C ALA A 216 6.23 6.99 -15.86
N ILE A 217 7.17 6.06 -15.65
CA ILE A 217 6.97 4.63 -15.95
C ILE A 217 5.91 4.01 -15.04
N PRO A 218 6.01 4.08 -13.69
CA PRO A 218 4.91 3.66 -12.80
C PRO A 218 3.56 4.30 -13.14
N ALA A 219 3.54 5.60 -13.43
CA ALA A 219 2.30 6.29 -13.79
C ALA A 219 1.70 5.78 -15.11
N GLY A 220 2.54 5.49 -16.10
CA GLY A 220 2.13 4.86 -17.36
C GLY A 220 1.61 3.43 -17.19
N LEU A 221 2.17 2.68 -16.25
CA LEU A 221 1.66 1.34 -15.89
C LEU A 221 0.28 1.42 -15.24
N VAL A 222 0.01 2.42 -14.39
CA VAL A 222 -1.34 2.68 -13.86
C VAL A 222 -2.32 3.00 -14.98
N LEU A 223 -1.90 3.78 -15.99
CA LEU A 223 -2.71 4.03 -17.18
C LEU A 223 -3.01 2.73 -17.94
N LEU A 224 -2.02 1.84 -18.08
CA LEU A 224 -2.18 0.52 -18.70
C LEU A 224 -3.18 -0.36 -17.93
N VAL A 225 -3.16 -0.32 -16.59
CA VAL A 225 -4.15 -1.01 -15.76
C VAL A 225 -5.56 -0.52 -16.09
N GLY A 226 -5.76 0.78 -16.27
CA GLY A 226 -7.06 1.33 -16.68
C GLY A 226 -7.58 0.80 -18.02
N VAL A 227 -6.68 0.49 -18.96
CA VAL A 227 -7.02 -0.12 -20.27
C VAL A 227 -7.32 -1.62 -20.11
N LEU A 228 -6.49 -2.34 -19.35
CA LEU A 228 -6.55 -3.80 -19.23
C LEU A 228 -7.62 -4.30 -18.26
N LEU A 229 -7.96 -3.52 -17.23
CA LEU A 229 -8.91 -3.90 -16.20
C LEU A 229 -10.24 -4.24 -16.86
N LYS A 230 -10.72 -5.47 -16.81
CA LYS A 230 -12.00 -5.85 -17.41
C LYS A 230 -13.14 -5.43 -16.48
N GLU A 231 -14.03 -4.57 -16.95
CA GLU A 231 -15.19 -4.11 -16.17
C GLU A 231 -16.46 -4.31 -16.99
N ASN A 232 -17.49 -4.89 -16.36
CA ASN A 232 -18.80 -5.06 -16.97
C ASN A 232 -19.54 -3.73 -16.95
N LYS A 233 -20.10 -3.34 -18.09
CA LYS A 233 -20.79 -2.05 -18.25
C LYS A 233 -22.09 -2.09 -17.46
N THR A 234 -22.30 -1.16 -16.53
CA THR A 234 -23.58 -1.05 -15.83
C THR A 234 -24.59 -0.37 -16.75
N SER A 235 -25.62 -1.12 -17.18
CA SER A 235 -26.68 -0.60 -18.04
C SER A 235 -27.69 0.22 -17.22
N SER A 236 -28.00 1.44 -17.69
CA SER A 236 -29.01 2.36 -17.14
C SER A 236 -28.71 2.95 -15.76
N PHE A 237 -27.78 3.91 -15.68
CA PHE A 237 -27.65 4.78 -14.50
C PHE A 237 -28.37 6.10 -14.76
N ALA A 238 -29.41 6.40 -13.96
CA ALA A 238 -30.09 7.69 -14.02
C ALA A 238 -29.22 8.75 -13.33
N TYR A 239 -28.59 9.65 -14.11
CA TYR A 239 -27.76 10.76 -13.61
C TYR A 239 -28.47 11.62 -12.55
N GLN A 240 -29.81 11.64 -12.57
CA GLN A 240 -30.65 12.39 -11.63
C GLN A 240 -30.57 11.84 -10.18
N GLN A 241 -30.15 10.58 -9.99
CA GLN A 241 -30.00 9.95 -8.68
C GLN A 241 -28.62 10.20 -8.03
N ILE A 242 -27.64 10.78 -8.75
CA ILE A 242 -26.25 10.94 -8.26
C ILE A 242 -26.20 11.73 -6.95
N ASN A 243 -26.95 12.83 -6.85
CA ASN A 243 -26.94 13.65 -5.65
C ASN A 243 -27.55 12.91 -4.45
N GLN A 244 -28.60 12.09 -4.68
CA GLN A 244 -29.20 11.28 -3.62
C GLN A 244 -28.26 10.16 -3.17
N ASN A 245 -27.64 9.44 -4.11
CA ASN A 245 -26.67 8.40 -3.82
C ASN A 245 -25.43 8.96 -3.09
N PHE A 246 -24.99 10.15 -3.46
CA PHE A 246 -23.87 10.84 -2.79
C PHE A 246 -24.24 11.22 -1.35
N LEU A 247 -25.44 11.79 -1.14
CA LEU A 247 -25.93 12.12 0.19
C LEU A 247 -26.11 10.87 1.06
N ASP A 248 -26.60 9.77 0.50
CA ASP A 248 -26.84 8.54 1.24
C ASP A 248 -25.53 7.82 1.58
N ALA A 249 -24.58 7.77 0.65
CA ALA A 249 -23.23 7.27 0.93
C ALA A 249 -22.47 8.17 1.93
N GLY A 250 -22.64 9.49 1.84
CA GLY A 250 -22.11 10.44 2.83
C GLY A 250 -22.71 10.24 4.23
N LYS A 251 -24.03 10.04 4.33
CA LYS A 251 -24.71 9.70 5.60
C LYS A 251 -24.25 8.36 6.16
N ALA A 252 -24.09 7.34 5.30
CA ALA A 252 -23.57 6.04 5.70
C ALA A 252 -22.14 6.16 6.25
N MET A 253 -21.27 6.90 5.56
CA MET A 253 -19.90 7.18 6.02
C MET A 253 -19.90 7.94 7.35
N TRP A 254 -20.77 8.94 7.52
CA TRP A 254 -20.92 9.67 8.78
C TRP A 254 -21.38 8.77 9.94
N LYS A 255 -22.31 7.84 9.66
CA LYS A 255 -22.77 6.86 10.66
C LYS A 255 -21.62 5.91 11.06
N THR A 256 -20.82 5.45 10.11
CA THR A 256 -19.64 4.62 10.36
C THR A 256 -18.58 5.37 11.16
N LEU A 257 -18.37 6.66 10.89
CA LEU A 257 -17.44 7.50 11.64
C LEU A 257 -17.84 7.66 13.12
N LYS A 258 -19.12 7.51 13.44
CA LYS A 258 -19.63 7.53 14.82
C LYS A 258 -19.52 6.19 15.54
N CYS A 259 -19.15 5.11 14.87
CA CYS A 259 -18.93 3.82 15.51
C CYS A 259 -17.67 3.87 16.41
N PRO A 260 -17.76 3.48 17.69
CA PRO A 260 -16.64 3.58 18.64
C PRO A 260 -15.35 2.92 18.14
N GLY A 261 -15.46 1.72 17.56
CA GLY A 261 -14.29 1.00 17.03
C GLY A 261 -13.57 1.71 15.87
N CYS A 262 -14.28 2.48 15.04
CA CYS A 262 -13.65 3.28 13.97
C CYS A 262 -12.89 4.47 14.54
N VAL A 263 -13.50 5.18 15.50
CA VAL A 263 -12.86 6.34 16.16
C VAL A 263 -11.63 5.90 16.95
N GLU A 264 -11.71 4.77 17.65
CA GLU A 264 -10.59 4.20 18.40
C GLU A 264 -9.42 3.83 17.47
N ALA A 265 -9.67 3.13 16.37
CA ALA A 265 -8.63 2.78 15.39
C ALA A 265 -7.98 4.03 14.79
N MET A 266 -8.78 5.04 14.45
CA MET A 266 -8.30 6.30 13.89
C MET A 266 -7.49 7.11 14.92
N PHE A 267 -7.92 7.12 16.19
CA PHE A 267 -7.21 7.76 17.28
C PHE A 267 -5.86 7.10 17.54
N ILE A 268 -5.79 5.75 17.56
CA ILE A 268 -4.54 5.01 17.68
C ILE A 268 -3.59 5.39 16.54
N HIS A 269 -4.08 5.45 15.30
CA HIS A 269 -3.25 5.79 14.15
C HIS A 269 -2.67 7.22 14.23
N VAL A 270 -3.50 8.19 14.62
CA VAL A 270 -3.06 9.58 14.85
C VAL A 270 -2.06 9.66 16.00
N LEU A 271 -2.28 8.91 17.07
CA LEU A 271 -1.42 8.91 18.25
C LEU A 271 -0.05 8.30 17.94
N VAL A 272 -0.01 7.23 17.14
CA VAL A 272 1.24 6.66 16.60
C VAL A 272 1.98 7.69 15.74
N LEU A 273 1.29 8.38 14.84
CA LEU A 273 1.90 9.44 14.02
C LEU A 273 2.46 10.60 14.87
N LEU A 274 1.76 11.01 15.92
CA LEU A 274 2.24 12.05 16.84
C LEU A 274 3.47 11.61 17.65
N ILE A 275 3.55 10.33 18.03
CA ILE A 275 4.72 9.76 18.70
C ILE A 275 5.93 9.78 17.75
N GLU A 276 5.77 9.29 16.52
CA GLU A 276 6.80 9.33 15.48
C GLU A 276 7.28 10.77 15.24
N PHE A 277 6.35 11.72 15.13
CA PHE A 277 6.68 13.12 14.88
C PHE A 277 7.43 13.78 16.05
N LYS A 278 7.02 13.51 17.30
CA LYS A 278 7.73 13.98 18.50
C LYS A 278 9.13 13.36 18.60
N TYR A 279 9.26 12.07 18.28
CA TYR A 279 10.53 11.37 18.30
C TYR A 279 11.51 11.91 17.25
N LEU A 280 11.02 12.13 16.02
CA LEU A 280 11.80 12.71 14.93
C LEU A 280 12.24 14.15 15.26
N ARG A 281 11.33 14.99 15.78
CA ARG A 281 11.65 16.37 16.21
C ARG A 281 12.72 16.39 17.29
N ARG A 282 12.66 15.48 18.25
CA ARG A 282 13.66 15.36 19.33
C ARG A 282 15.03 14.95 18.80
N ASN A 283 15.10 14.01 17.85
CA ASN A 283 16.38 13.58 17.27
C ASN A 283 17.02 14.65 16.39
N VAL A 284 16.23 15.43 15.64
CA VAL A 284 16.72 16.56 14.85
C VAL A 284 17.25 17.69 15.75
N LEU A 285 16.57 18.00 16.86
CA LEU A 285 17.01 19.04 17.80
C LEU A 285 18.28 18.65 18.59
N LEU A 286 18.55 17.36 18.76
CA LEU A 286 19.72 16.86 19.51
C LEU A 286 20.95 16.57 18.64
N GLY A 287 20.92 16.83 17.33
CA GLY A 287 22.07 16.64 16.43
C GLY A 287 22.57 15.19 16.32
N ASN A 288 21.79 14.22 16.78
CA ASN A 288 22.21 12.82 16.80
C ASN A 288 22.06 12.20 15.41
N ARG A 289 23.18 11.72 14.84
CA ARG A 289 23.20 10.86 13.64
C ARG A 289 22.21 9.70 13.84
N PHE A 290 21.37 9.44 12.83
CA PHE A 290 20.35 8.39 12.78
C PHE A 290 20.89 7.06 13.34
N LYS A 291 20.62 6.77 14.61
CA LYS A 291 20.75 5.42 15.16
C LYS A 291 19.46 4.69 14.84
N GLY A 292 19.52 3.76 13.89
CA GLY A 292 18.38 2.94 13.49
C GLY A 292 17.76 2.23 14.69
N ARG A 293 16.52 2.61 15.04
CA ARG A 293 15.68 1.88 15.99
C ARG A 293 14.39 1.52 15.28
N ALA A 294 14.11 0.23 15.17
CA ALA A 294 12.85 -0.29 14.67
C ALA A 294 11.84 -0.35 15.82
N ILE A 295 10.66 0.21 15.61
CA ILE A 295 9.51 0.06 16.52
C ILE A 295 8.66 -1.06 15.94
N ILE A 296 8.56 -2.18 16.67
CA ILE A 296 7.73 -3.33 16.28
C ILE A 296 6.49 -3.33 17.19
N PHE A 297 5.31 -3.19 16.60
CA PHE A 297 4.04 -3.36 17.30
C PHE A 297 3.51 -4.78 17.03
N SER A 298 3.29 -5.56 18.08
CA SER A 298 2.66 -6.88 17.99
C SER A 298 1.43 -6.94 18.90
N GLY A 299 0.30 -7.33 18.33
CA GLY A 299 -0.95 -7.57 19.04
C GLY A 299 -1.04 -9.03 19.49
N ASN A 300 -1.21 -9.20 20.80
CA ASN A 300 -1.65 -10.39 21.52
C ASN A 300 -0.66 -11.58 21.67
N HIS A 301 -0.35 -11.82 22.95
CA HIS A 301 0.14 -13.05 23.58
C HIS A 301 1.48 -13.62 23.08
N TRP A 302 2.54 -13.52 23.89
CA TRP A 302 3.36 -14.63 24.41
C TRP A 302 4.45 -14.11 25.35
N LEU A 303 4.71 -14.90 26.40
CA LEU A 303 5.64 -14.69 27.52
C LEU A 303 7.09 -14.50 27.09
N TYR A 304 7.81 -13.50 27.63
CA TYR A 304 9.25 -13.63 27.92
C TYR A 304 9.72 -12.60 28.96
N ASN A 305 10.55 -13.08 29.89
CA ASN A 305 11.06 -12.41 31.09
C ASN A 305 12.28 -11.54 30.74
N GLY A 306 12.27 -10.27 31.14
CA GLY A 306 13.40 -9.34 31.00
C GLY A 306 12.93 -7.89 31.00
N ASP A 307 13.62 -7.01 31.72
CA ASP A 307 13.21 -5.63 32.03
C ASP A 307 12.96 -4.74 30.81
N TRP A 308 11.74 -4.18 30.67
CA TRP A 308 11.37 -3.21 29.63
C TRP A 308 10.50 -2.05 30.17
N LEU A 309 10.81 -0.84 29.72
CA LEU A 309 10.26 0.43 30.22
C LEU A 309 8.86 0.77 29.67
N ARG A 310 7.94 0.91 30.63
CA ARG A 310 6.70 1.72 30.69
C ARG A 310 5.50 1.27 29.83
N ARG A 311 4.58 0.58 30.50
CA ARG A 311 3.21 0.22 30.08
C ARG A 311 2.31 1.47 30.11
N LEU A 312 1.70 1.86 28.99
CA LEU A 312 0.67 2.89 28.94
C LEU A 312 -0.70 2.22 28.81
N SER A 313 -1.51 2.29 29.87
CA SER A 313 -2.89 1.80 29.87
C SER A 313 -3.83 2.93 29.45
N VAL A 314 -4.68 2.69 28.45
CA VAL A 314 -5.79 3.56 28.09
C VAL A 314 -7.07 2.74 28.13
N GLY A 315 -7.84 2.87 29.21
CA GLY A 315 -9.11 2.16 29.40
C GLY A 315 -8.95 0.63 29.50
N SER A 316 -9.87 -0.12 28.90
CA SER A 316 -9.93 -1.59 28.97
C SER A 316 -8.92 -2.32 28.07
N TYR A 317 -8.10 -1.59 27.30
CA TYR A 317 -7.11 -2.17 26.40
C TYR A 317 -5.70 -1.75 26.80
N THR A 318 -4.84 -2.75 27.06
CA THR A 318 -3.44 -2.54 27.39
C THR A 318 -2.61 -2.55 26.11
N ILE A 319 -2.17 -1.38 25.64
CA ILE A 319 -1.19 -1.28 24.54
C ILE A 319 0.20 -1.34 25.16
N SER A 320 0.91 -2.43 24.88
CA SER A 320 2.32 -2.58 25.30
C SER A 320 3.22 -2.09 24.17
N ILE A 321 3.86 -0.93 24.37
CA ILE A 321 4.84 -0.39 23.43
C ILE A 321 6.21 -0.96 23.83
N TRP A 322 6.83 -1.74 22.94
CA TRP A 322 8.14 -2.35 23.18
C TRP A 322 9.22 -1.52 22.47
N ILE A 323 10.02 -0.79 23.24
CA ILE A 323 11.19 -0.07 22.71
C ILE A 323 12.43 -0.87 23.05
N LYS A 324 13.01 -1.56 22.06
CA LYS A 324 14.31 -2.24 22.21
C LYS A 324 15.44 -1.25 21.99
N GLU A 325 16.19 -0.93 23.04
CA GLU A 325 17.51 -0.29 22.88
C GLU A 325 18.52 -1.37 22.47
N LEU A 326 18.98 -1.34 21.23
CA LEU A 326 20.11 -2.18 20.80
C LEU A 326 21.41 -1.55 21.32
N PRO A 327 22.21 -2.25 22.15
CA PRO A 327 23.57 -1.83 22.42
C PRO A 327 24.41 -1.99 21.14
N ILE A 328 25.28 -1.02 20.90
CA ILE A 328 26.18 -1.00 19.75
C ILE A 328 27.33 -1.96 20.05
N SER A 329 27.52 -2.96 19.19
CA SER A 329 28.82 -3.61 18.97
C SER A 329 29.49 -2.96 17.76
#